data_AF-W1X993-F1
#
_entry.id   AF-W1X993-F1
#
_cell.length_a   1.000
_cell.length_b   1.000
_cell.length_c   1.000
_cell.angle_alpha   90.00
_cell.angle_beta   90.00
_cell.angle_gamma   90.00
#
_symmetry.space_group_name_H-M   'P 1'
#
loop_
_entity.id
_entity.type
_entity.pdbx_description
1 polymer ?
#
loop_
_entity_poly.entity_id
_entity_poly.type
_entity_poly.pdbx_seq_one_letter_code
_entity_poly.pdbx_strand_id
1 'polypeptide(L)' 'IQFRLRKAAELLQHSTLPVLEIATQSGFNNLSNFNRQFKKYYQITPSQYRKK' A
#
# COMPACT_ATOMS: atom_id res chain seq x y z
N ILE A 1 9.04 7.89 5.22
CA ILE A 1 7.91 7.51 4.32
C ILE A 1 8.17 6.21 3.57
N GLN A 2 9.35 6.03 2.96
CA GLN A 2 9.69 4.82 2.19
C GLN A 2 9.48 3.51 2.96
N PHE A 3 9.87 3.44 4.24
CA PHE A 3 9.65 2.26 5.09
C PHE A 3 8.17 1.82 5.17
N ARG A 4 7.25 2.78 5.29
CA ARG A 4 5.79 2.52 5.32
C ARG A 4 5.29 1.95 4.00
N LEU A 5 5.78 2.47 2.89
CA LEU A 5 5.43 1.98 1.55
C LEU A 5 6.01 0.59 1.26
N ARG A 6 7.19 0.27 1.80
CA ARG A 6 7.78 -1.07 1.67
C ARG A 6 7.00 -2.10 2.47
N LYS A 7 6.67 -1.80 3.72
CA LYS A 7 5.79 -2.65 4.56
C LYS A 7 4.43 -2.90 3.88
N ALA A 8 3.83 -1.85 3.31
CA ALA A 8 2.58 -1.99 2.57
C ALA A 8 2.72 -2.90 1.35
N ALA A 9 3.83 -2.82 0.61
CA ALA A 9 4.08 -3.66 -0.56
C ALA A 9 4.25 -5.14 -0.17
N GLU A 10 4.97 -5.43 0.91
CA GLU A 10 5.10 -6.79 1.47
C GLU A 10 3.72 -7.35 1.86
N LEU A 11 2.90 -6.57 2.58
CA LEU A 11 1.55 -6.98 2.95
C LEU A 11 0.62 -7.17 1.73
N LEU A 12 0.77 -6.38 0.67
CA LEU A 12 -0.03 -6.54 -0.55
C LEU A 12 0.25 -7.85 -1.28
N GLN A 13 1.49 -8.35 -1.22
CA GLN A 13 1.92 -9.61 -1.84
C GLN A 13 1.64 -10.84 -0.98
N HIS A 14 1.82 -10.72 0.34
CA HIS A 14 1.78 -11.87 1.24
C HIS A 14 0.47 -11.99 2.03
N SER A 15 -0.49 -11.07 1.84
CA SER A 15 -1.78 -11.12 2.54
C SER A 15 -2.97 -10.82 1.64
N THR A 16 -4.12 -11.35 2.03
CA THR A 16 -5.43 -11.10 1.43
C THR A 16 -6.16 -9.92 2.08
N LEU A 17 -5.53 -9.23 3.04
CA LEU A 17 -6.14 -8.14 3.81
C LEU A 17 -6.69 -7.04 2.90
N PRO A 18 -7.79 -6.36 3.25
CA PRO A 18 -8.25 -5.21 2.49
C PRO A 18 -7.16 -4.14 2.37
N VAL A 19 -7.09 -3.45 1.23
CA VAL A 19 -6.09 -2.38 1.00
C VAL A 19 -6.18 -1.28 2.08
N LEU A 20 -7.38 -1.03 2.60
CA LEU A 20 -7.61 -0.13 3.72
C LEU A 20 -6.87 -0.58 4.98
N GLU A 21 -6.98 -1.86 5.35
CA GLU A 21 -6.25 -2.39 6.52
C GLU A 21 -4.75 -2.35 6.33
N ILE A 22 -4.26 -2.68 5.13
CA ILE A 22 -2.83 -2.59 4.82
C ILE A 22 -2.33 -1.16 4.97
N ALA A 23 -3.08 -0.17 4.48
CA ALA A 23 -2.75 1.24 4.65
C ALA A 23 -2.64 1.61 6.13
N THR A 24 -3.63 1.22 6.94
CA THR A 24 -3.65 1.47 8.39
C THR A 24 -2.47 0.79 9.10
N GLN A 25 -2.23 -0.50 8.85
CA GLN A 25 -1.11 -1.26 9.44
C GLN A 25 0.27 -0.76 9.01
N SER A 26 0.35 -0.11 7.85
CA SER A 26 1.55 0.53 7.33
C SER A 26 1.74 1.96 7.85
N GLY A 27 0.83 2.46 8.69
CA GLY A 27 0.92 3.78 9.31
C GLY A 27 0.41 4.92 8.43
N PHE A 28 -0.59 4.66 7.58
CA PHE A 28 -1.33 5.68 6.84
C PHE A 28 -2.73 5.86 7.44
N ASN A 29 -3.05 7.10 7.82
CA ASN A 29 -4.35 7.44 8.42
C ASN A 29 -5.43 7.71 7.37
N ASN A 30 -5.07 7.74 6.09
CA ASN A 30 -5.99 8.05 5.00
C ASN A 30 -5.62 7.25 3.74
N LEU A 31 -6.60 6.50 3.24
CA LEU A 31 -6.47 5.64 2.06
C LEU A 31 -6.14 6.43 0.78
N SER A 32 -6.74 7.59 0.57
CA SER A 32 -6.45 8.46 -0.59
C SER A 32 -5.00 8.96 -0.57
N ASN A 33 -4.48 9.28 0.61
CA ASN A 33 -3.08 9.68 0.77
C ASN A 33 -2.13 8.49 0.50
N PHE A 34 -2.45 7.32 1.07
CA PHE A 34 -1.74 6.08 0.81
C PHE A 34 -1.68 5.76 -0.69
N ASN A 35 -2.83 5.73 -1.37
CA ASN A 35 -2.92 5.42 -2.79
C ASN A 35 -2.08 6.39 -3.63
N ARG A 36 -2.13 7.69 -3.34
CA ARG A 36 -1.33 8.70 -4.04
C ARG A 36 0.17 8.49 -3.84
N GLN A 37 0.61 8.25 -2.60
CA GLN A 37 2.02 8.04 -2.29
C GLN A 37 2.55 6.71 -2.84
N PHE A 38 1.76 5.64 -2.72
CA PHE A 38 2.10 4.32 -3.25
C PHE A 38 2.23 4.36 -4.77
N LYS A 39 1.25 4.96 -5.47
CA LYS A 39 1.32 5.17 -6.91
C LYS A 39 2.51 6.04 -7.31
N LYS A 40 2.79 7.13 -6.59
CA LYS A 40 3.96 7.98 -6.88
C LYS A 40 5.29 7.23 -6.74
N TYR A 41 5.39 6.30 -5.79
CA TYR A 41 6.62 5.57 -5.50
C TYR A 41 6.82 4.33 -6.37
N TYR A 42 5.80 3.49 -6.51
CA TYR A 42 5.86 2.24 -7.28
C TYR A 42 5.33 2.36 -8.71
N GLN A 43 4.87 3.56 -9.11
CA GLN A 43 4.26 3.86 -10.42
C GLN A 43 3.00 3.06 -10.77
N ILE A 44 2.45 2.30 -9.82
CA ILE A 44 1.22 1.52 -9.95
C ILE A 44 0.39 1.63 -8.67
N THR A 45 -0.93 1.40 -8.79
CA THR A 45 -1.81 1.42 -7.62
C THR A 45 -1.61 0.20 -6.72
N PRO A 46 -1.92 0.28 -5.42
CA PRO A 46 -1.86 -0.88 -4.50
C PRO A 46 -2.63 -2.11 -5.02
N SER A 47 -3.83 -1.90 -5.56
CA SER A 47 -4.66 -2.98 -6.11
C SER A 47 -4.04 -3.61 -7.37
N GLN A 48 -3.36 -2.83 -8.21
CA GLN A 48 -2.60 -3.37 -9.35
C GLN A 48 -1.35 -4.11 -8.88
N TYR A 49 -0.66 -3.59 -7.86
CA TYR A 49 0.52 -4.21 -7.27
C TYR A 49 0.21 -5.60 -6.69
N ARG A 50 -0.95 -5.77 -6.05
CA ARG A 50 -1.43 -7.08 -5.54
C ARG A 50 -1.75 -8.09 -6.64
N LYS A 51 -2.18 -7.63 -7.82
CA LYS A 51 -2.56 -8.52 -8.93
C LYS A 51 -1.37 -9.00 -9.76
N LYS A 52 -0.18 -8.42 -9.54
CA LYS A 52 1.08 -8.88 -10.10
C LYS A 52 1.63 -10.02 -9.25
#